data_AF-A0A5J6UIB4-F1
#
_entry.id   AF-A0A5J6UIB4-F1
#
_cell.length_a   1.000
_cell.length_b   1.000
_cell.length_c   1.000
_cell.angle_alpha   90.00
_cell.angle_beta   90.00
_cell.angle_gamma   90.00
#
_symmetry.space_group_name_H-M   'P 1'
#
loop_
_entity.id
_entity.type
_entity.pdbx_description
1 polymer ?
#
loop_
_entity_poly.entity_id
_entity_poly.type
_entity_poly.pdbx_seq_one_letter_code
_entity_poly.pdbx_strand_id
1 'polypeptide(L)'
;MPRSGIRKRALVAGALGVLASSAALVAPAPSAAAAESTLGAAAAQSGRYFGTAIASGRLNDPVYTTIANREFNSVTAENSMKIDATEPQQGRFDFTAADRVYNWAVQNGKEVRGHTLAWHSQQPGWMQNLSGGALRQAMIDHINGVMAHYQGKIVQWDVVNEAFEDGNSGARRNSNLQRTGNDWIEVAFRTARAADPAAKLCYNDYNIENWNWAKTQAVYSMVRDFKQRGVPIDCVGFQSHFNSGSPYNANFRTTLQSFAALGVDVAITELDIQGASPTTYANVTNDCLAVERCVGITVWGVRDTDSWRSEQTPLLFDGNGNKKPAYDSVLNALNGGTDPGPGPGAGTISGAKSGRCLDVPNADTAEGTQLQLWDCHGGTNQQWTPTDAGELRVYGDKCLDAAGTGNGARVQIYSCWGGDNQKWRLDSDGSIVGVQSGLCLDAAGTGNGAPIQIYSCWGGANQRWTRT
;
A
#
# COMPACT_ATOMS: atom_id res chain seq x y z
N MET A 1 76.06 -12.57 -60.34
CA MET A 1 77.22 -12.42 -59.43
C MET A 1 76.70 -12.10 -58.01
N PRO A 2 77.43 -12.46 -56.94
CA PRO A 2 76.96 -13.33 -55.87
C PRO A 2 76.39 -12.66 -54.60
N ARG A 3 75.83 -13.54 -53.74
CA ARG A 3 75.56 -13.44 -52.29
C ARG A 3 76.47 -12.47 -51.51
N SER A 4 75.90 -11.77 -50.52
CA SER A 4 76.34 -11.87 -49.11
C SER A 4 75.47 -10.99 -48.21
N GLY A 5 75.00 -11.56 -47.10
CA GLY A 5 74.44 -10.79 -45.99
C GLY A 5 75.50 -10.42 -44.94
N ILE A 6 74.95 -10.00 -43.78
CA ILE A 6 75.51 -9.98 -42.42
C ILE A 6 75.80 -8.59 -41.79
N ARG A 7 74.83 -8.20 -40.94
CA ARG A 7 74.91 -7.63 -39.57
C ARG A 7 75.65 -6.30 -39.32
N LYS A 8 74.97 -5.37 -38.64
CA LYS A 8 75.04 -5.20 -37.17
C LYS A 8 73.97 -4.24 -36.62
N ARG A 9 73.59 -4.55 -35.37
CA ARG A 9 72.61 -3.98 -34.43
C ARG A 9 72.74 -2.47 -34.16
N ALA A 10 71.63 -1.81 -33.82
CA ALA A 10 71.40 -1.25 -32.47
C ALA A 10 69.95 -0.74 -32.31
N LEU A 11 69.25 -1.27 -31.28
CA LEU A 11 68.02 -0.72 -30.72
C LEU A 11 68.37 0.45 -29.81
N VAL A 12 67.64 1.56 -29.92
CA VAL A 12 67.30 2.43 -28.77
C VAL A 12 65.84 2.83 -28.95
N ALA A 13 64.99 2.33 -28.06
CA ALA A 13 63.59 2.71 -27.94
C ALA A 13 63.50 4.00 -27.10
N GLY A 14 62.89 5.05 -27.66
CA GLY A 14 62.46 6.24 -26.93
C GLY A 14 60.95 6.37 -27.06
N ALA A 15 60.21 6.06 -26.00
CA ALA A 15 58.76 6.24 -25.93
C ALA A 15 58.46 7.69 -25.50
N LEU A 16 57.77 8.44 -26.37
CA LEU A 16 57.14 9.72 -26.03
C LEU A 16 55.70 9.45 -25.63
N GLY A 17 55.41 9.54 -24.34
CA GLY A 17 54.05 9.44 -23.79
C GLY A 17 53.29 10.75 -24.01
N VAL A 18 52.20 10.68 -24.77
CA VAL A 18 51.21 11.77 -24.89
C VAL A 18 50.18 11.58 -23.77
N LEU A 19 50.17 12.51 -22.80
CA LEU A 19 49.15 12.61 -21.77
C LEU A 19 47.88 13.22 -22.37
N ALA A 20 46.88 12.39 -22.66
CA ALA A 20 45.52 12.84 -22.94
C ALA A 20 44.78 13.04 -21.61
N SER A 21 44.51 14.29 -21.27
CA SER A 21 43.69 14.67 -20.12
C SER A 21 42.20 14.47 -20.44
N SER A 22 41.64 13.35 -19.99
CA SER A 22 40.21 13.06 -20.03
C SER A 22 39.49 13.90 -18.97
N ALA A 23 38.85 15.00 -19.38
CA ALA A 23 37.90 15.71 -18.52
C ALA A 23 36.63 14.85 -18.43
N ALA A 24 36.49 14.10 -17.34
CA ALA A 24 35.25 13.40 -17.01
C ALA A 24 34.18 14.47 -16.71
N LEU A 25 33.18 14.57 -17.59
CA LEU A 25 31.92 15.24 -17.30
C LEU A 25 31.24 14.49 -16.16
N VAL A 26 31.43 14.97 -14.93
CA VAL A 26 30.64 14.52 -13.78
C VAL A 26 29.22 15.07 -14.00
N ALA A 27 28.33 14.21 -14.48
CA ALA A 27 26.90 14.50 -14.42
C ALA A 27 26.55 14.75 -12.93
N PRO A 28 25.84 15.83 -12.59
CA PRO A 28 25.40 16.02 -11.22
C PRO A 28 24.55 14.80 -10.84
N ALA A 29 24.87 14.19 -9.69
CA ALA A 29 24.00 13.18 -9.10
C ALA A 29 22.57 13.76 -9.03
N PRO A 30 21.52 12.97 -9.34
CA PRO A 30 20.16 13.44 -9.13
C PRO A 30 20.06 13.92 -7.69
N SER A 31 19.68 15.19 -7.51
CA SER A 31 19.34 15.71 -6.19
C SER A 31 18.33 14.74 -5.59
N ALA A 32 18.56 14.25 -4.38
CA ALA A 32 17.54 13.50 -3.65
C ALA A 32 16.26 14.33 -3.70
N ALA A 33 15.20 13.78 -4.30
CA ALA A 33 13.91 14.44 -4.30
C ALA A 33 13.50 14.66 -2.83
N ALA A 34 12.90 15.81 -2.53
CA ALA A 34 12.36 16.04 -1.20
C ALA A 34 11.30 14.97 -0.90
N ALA A 35 11.25 14.48 0.34
CA ALA A 35 10.22 13.55 0.75
C ALA A 35 8.83 14.15 0.51
N GLU A 36 7.95 13.38 -0.12
CA GLU A 36 6.60 13.80 -0.44
C GLU A 36 5.67 13.60 0.77
N SER A 37 4.58 14.37 0.80
CA SER A 37 3.68 14.45 1.97
C SER A 37 2.38 13.63 1.83
N THR A 38 2.11 13.08 0.65
CA THR A 38 0.91 12.31 0.32
C THR A 38 1.28 10.97 -0.32
N LEU A 39 0.42 9.95 -0.16
CA LEU A 39 0.73 8.58 -0.59
C LEU A 39 0.95 8.49 -2.10
N GLY A 40 0.05 9.08 -2.90
CA GLY A 40 0.13 9.07 -4.36
C GLY A 40 1.37 9.78 -4.89
N ALA A 41 1.73 10.94 -4.33
CA ALA A 41 2.94 11.66 -4.72
C ALA A 41 4.22 10.90 -4.33
N ALA A 42 4.25 10.30 -3.13
CA ALA A 42 5.37 9.49 -2.68
C ALA A 42 5.56 8.24 -3.56
N ALA A 43 4.49 7.52 -3.90
CA ALA A 43 4.57 6.39 -4.82
C ALA A 43 5.08 6.78 -6.22
N ALA A 44 4.65 7.96 -6.71
CA ALA A 44 5.04 8.47 -8.03
C ALA A 44 6.54 8.75 -8.17
N GLN A 45 7.27 9.02 -7.07
CA GLN A 45 8.74 9.15 -7.10
C GLN A 45 9.43 7.88 -7.61
N SER A 46 8.78 6.72 -7.45
CA SER A 46 9.28 5.43 -7.93
C SER A 46 8.58 4.93 -9.21
N GLY A 47 7.80 5.80 -9.88
CA GLY A 47 7.02 5.44 -11.07
C GLY A 47 5.79 4.58 -10.78
N ARG A 48 5.28 4.58 -9.55
CA ARG A 48 4.13 3.77 -9.10
C ARG A 48 2.94 4.63 -8.73
N TYR A 49 1.76 4.02 -8.64
CA TYR A 49 0.57 4.64 -8.06
C TYR A 49 0.32 4.20 -6.61
N PHE A 50 -0.39 5.03 -5.86
CA PHE A 50 -1.07 4.64 -4.63
C PHE A 50 -2.56 5.00 -4.75
N GLY A 51 -3.42 3.98 -4.71
CA GLY A 51 -4.84 4.08 -5.03
C GLY A 51 -5.76 3.72 -3.87
N THR A 52 -7.05 3.96 -4.08
CA THR A 52 -8.11 3.56 -3.15
C THR A 52 -9.36 3.06 -3.88
N ALA A 53 -10.19 2.26 -3.18
CA ALA A 53 -11.54 1.96 -3.62
C ALA A 53 -12.50 3.12 -3.35
N ILE A 54 -13.23 3.55 -4.38
CA ILE A 54 -14.20 4.64 -4.31
C ILE A 54 -15.64 4.11 -4.39
N ALA A 55 -16.43 4.48 -3.38
CA ALA A 55 -17.86 4.23 -3.33
C ALA A 55 -18.63 5.44 -3.89
N SER A 56 -19.40 5.27 -4.96
CA SER A 56 -20.17 6.36 -5.59
C SER A 56 -21.11 7.09 -4.62
N GLY A 57 -21.70 6.38 -3.65
CA GLY A 57 -22.57 6.95 -2.61
C GLY A 57 -21.84 7.83 -1.58
N ARG A 58 -20.51 7.73 -1.46
CA ARG A 58 -19.69 8.51 -0.52
C ARG A 58 -19.14 9.81 -1.12
N LEU A 59 -19.32 10.03 -2.42
CA LEU A 59 -18.79 11.23 -3.10
C LEU A 59 -19.46 12.56 -2.68
N ASN A 60 -20.50 12.51 -1.85
CA ASN A 60 -21.10 13.70 -1.23
C ASN A 60 -20.56 13.98 0.19
N ASP A 61 -19.73 13.09 0.75
CA ASP A 61 -19.08 13.29 2.05
C ASP A 61 -17.79 14.13 1.84
N PRO A 62 -17.72 15.36 2.39
CA PRO A 62 -16.56 16.23 2.19
C PRO A 62 -15.31 15.71 2.89
N VAL A 63 -15.42 14.99 4.00
CA VAL A 63 -14.26 14.40 4.70
C VAL A 63 -13.68 13.27 3.83
N TYR A 64 -14.57 12.40 3.33
CA TYR A 64 -14.20 11.31 2.43
C TYR A 64 -13.47 11.83 1.18
N THR A 65 -14.10 12.76 0.46
CA THR A 65 -13.56 13.29 -0.80
C THR A 65 -12.30 14.13 -0.60
N THR A 66 -12.17 14.85 0.51
CA THR A 66 -10.94 15.61 0.83
C THR A 66 -9.74 14.67 1.00
N ILE A 67 -9.89 13.61 1.78
CA ILE A 67 -8.82 12.62 1.99
C ILE A 67 -8.55 11.90 0.66
N ALA A 68 -9.60 11.39 0.02
CA ALA A 68 -9.47 10.60 -1.20
C ALA A 68 -8.82 11.40 -2.34
N ASN A 69 -9.15 12.69 -2.45
CA ASN A 69 -8.58 13.56 -3.47
C ASN A 69 -7.10 13.85 -3.22
N ARG A 70 -6.75 14.14 -1.96
CA ARG A 70 -5.39 14.50 -1.55
C ARG A 70 -4.41 13.34 -1.66
N GLU A 71 -4.82 12.15 -1.23
CA GLU A 71 -3.88 11.06 -0.93
C GLU A 71 -3.64 10.11 -2.11
N PHE A 72 -4.59 9.98 -3.03
CA PHE A 72 -4.56 8.92 -4.04
C PHE A 72 -4.50 9.46 -5.47
N ASN A 73 -3.71 8.80 -6.31
CA ASN A 73 -3.59 9.07 -7.75
C ASN A 73 -4.14 7.94 -8.63
N SER A 74 -4.74 6.91 -8.03
CA SER A 74 -5.45 5.84 -8.72
C SER A 74 -6.75 5.49 -7.99
N VAL A 75 -7.78 5.08 -8.74
CA VAL A 75 -9.10 4.76 -8.22
C VAL A 75 -9.58 3.43 -8.78
N THR A 76 -10.16 2.60 -7.92
CA THR A 76 -11.00 1.47 -8.31
C THR A 76 -12.43 1.77 -7.90
N ALA A 77 -13.43 1.56 -8.77
CA ALA A 77 -14.82 1.63 -8.33
C ALA A 77 -15.15 0.41 -7.46
N GLU A 78 -15.45 0.61 -6.18
CA GLU A 78 -15.62 -0.49 -5.22
C GLU A 78 -16.70 -1.50 -5.65
N ASN A 79 -17.80 -0.99 -6.21
CA ASN A 79 -18.92 -1.80 -6.70
C ASN A 79 -19.49 -1.32 -8.02
N SER A 80 -19.36 -0.03 -8.35
CA SER A 80 -20.15 0.57 -9.43
C SER A 80 -19.76 0.12 -10.84
N MET A 81 -18.62 -0.57 -11.02
CA MET A 81 -18.21 -1.17 -12.30
C MET A 81 -18.37 -2.70 -12.34
N LYS A 82 -18.99 -3.32 -11.32
CA LYS A 82 -19.28 -4.76 -11.30
C LYS A 82 -20.45 -5.11 -12.24
N ILE A 83 -20.64 -6.40 -12.47
CA ILE A 83 -21.58 -6.94 -13.46
C ILE A 83 -23.01 -6.50 -13.18
N ASP A 84 -23.47 -6.64 -11.93
CA ASP A 84 -24.83 -6.27 -11.51
C ASP A 84 -25.11 -4.77 -11.63
N ALA A 85 -24.11 -3.94 -11.31
CA ALA A 85 -24.21 -2.49 -11.41
C ALA A 85 -24.24 -2.01 -12.87
N THR A 86 -23.42 -2.61 -13.74
CA THR A 86 -23.25 -2.15 -15.13
C THR A 86 -24.22 -2.79 -16.10
N GLU A 87 -24.77 -3.97 -15.81
CA GLU A 87 -25.76 -4.66 -16.64
C GLU A 87 -26.90 -5.26 -15.79
N PRO A 88 -27.74 -4.41 -15.15
CA PRO A 88 -28.78 -4.87 -14.24
C PRO A 88 -29.84 -5.75 -14.89
N GLN A 89 -30.04 -5.63 -16.22
CA GLN A 89 -30.89 -6.51 -17.02
C GLN A 89 -30.13 -6.92 -18.29
N GLN A 90 -30.28 -8.17 -18.74
CA GLN A 90 -29.54 -8.68 -19.90
C GLN A 90 -29.68 -7.78 -21.14
N GLY A 91 -28.55 -7.32 -21.67
CA GLY A 91 -28.46 -6.41 -22.81
C GLY A 91 -28.81 -4.95 -22.51
N ARG A 92 -29.08 -4.58 -21.25
CA ARG A 92 -29.38 -3.21 -20.82
C ARG A 92 -28.33 -2.73 -19.83
N PHE A 93 -27.38 -1.97 -20.35
CA PHE A 93 -26.31 -1.40 -19.53
C PHE A 93 -26.75 -0.13 -18.81
N ASP A 94 -26.24 0.07 -17.60
CA ASP A 94 -26.35 1.30 -16.81
C ASP A 94 -24.98 1.70 -16.26
N PHE A 95 -24.44 2.81 -16.75
CA PHE A 95 -23.14 3.32 -16.32
C PHE A 95 -23.26 4.49 -15.35
N THR A 96 -24.45 4.84 -14.84
CA THR A 96 -24.67 6.07 -14.06
C THR A 96 -23.78 6.15 -12.83
N ALA A 97 -23.74 5.08 -12.03
CA ALA A 97 -22.90 5.03 -10.82
C ALA A 97 -21.41 4.89 -11.16
N ALA A 98 -21.09 4.12 -12.20
CA ALA A 98 -19.73 3.89 -12.68
C ALA A 98 -19.09 5.19 -13.19
N ASP A 99 -19.81 5.92 -14.04
CA ASP A 99 -19.41 7.20 -14.61
C ASP A 99 -19.27 8.27 -13.55
N ARG A 100 -20.08 8.23 -12.49
CA ARG A 100 -19.89 9.14 -11.34
C ARG A 100 -18.51 8.94 -10.70
N VAL A 101 -18.07 7.70 -10.51
CA VAL A 101 -16.73 7.39 -9.96
C VAL A 101 -15.64 7.74 -10.96
N TYR A 102 -15.78 7.31 -12.22
CA TYR A 102 -14.82 7.59 -13.28
C TYR A 102 -14.61 9.11 -13.46
N ASN A 103 -15.70 9.87 -13.60
CA ASN A 103 -15.64 11.32 -13.79
C ASN A 103 -15.00 12.01 -12.59
N TRP A 104 -15.34 11.61 -11.37
CA TRP A 104 -14.68 12.13 -10.17
C TRP A 104 -13.18 11.84 -10.19
N ALA A 105 -12.77 10.62 -10.55
CA ALA A 105 -11.36 10.23 -10.63
C ALA A 105 -10.59 11.11 -11.63
N VAL A 106 -11.06 11.20 -12.89
CA VAL A 106 -10.34 11.95 -13.94
C VAL A 106 -10.36 13.46 -13.70
N GLN A 107 -11.46 14.03 -13.19
CA GLN A 107 -11.51 15.46 -12.80
C GLN A 107 -10.50 15.80 -11.70
N ASN A 108 -10.12 14.81 -10.91
CA ASN A 108 -9.17 14.93 -9.81
C ASN A 108 -7.81 14.27 -10.12
N GLY A 109 -7.48 14.12 -11.41
CA GLY A 109 -6.15 13.70 -11.86
C GLY A 109 -5.76 12.27 -11.48
N LYS A 110 -6.73 11.37 -11.33
CA LYS A 110 -6.50 9.96 -10.96
C LYS A 110 -6.68 9.04 -12.16
N GLU A 111 -5.80 8.04 -12.25
CA GLU A 111 -6.01 6.89 -13.13
C GLU A 111 -7.12 5.99 -12.58
N VAL A 112 -7.69 5.14 -13.42
CA VAL A 112 -8.79 4.25 -13.03
C VAL A 112 -8.47 2.79 -13.37
N ARG A 113 -8.62 1.92 -12.36
CA ARG A 113 -8.70 0.46 -12.54
C ARG A 113 -10.17 0.06 -12.67
N GLY A 114 -10.52 -0.60 -13.76
CA GLY A 114 -11.85 -1.15 -13.98
C GLY A 114 -12.01 -2.48 -13.24
N HIS A 115 -13.07 -2.61 -12.44
CA HIS A 115 -13.32 -3.76 -11.58
C HIS A 115 -14.83 -4.07 -11.51
N THR A 116 -15.33 -5.21 -11.98
CA THR A 116 -14.64 -6.31 -12.69
C THR A 116 -15.59 -6.89 -13.74
N LEU A 117 -15.03 -7.46 -14.82
CA LEU A 117 -15.80 -7.83 -16.01
C LEU A 117 -16.42 -9.24 -15.95
N ALA A 118 -15.73 -10.23 -15.39
CA ALA A 118 -16.22 -11.60 -15.33
C ALA A 118 -15.86 -12.26 -14.00
N TRP A 119 -16.89 -12.51 -13.18
CA TRP A 119 -16.75 -13.02 -11.83
C TRP A 119 -17.98 -13.83 -11.43
N HIS A 120 -17.81 -14.78 -10.50
CA HIS A 120 -18.88 -15.63 -10.01
C HIS A 120 -19.81 -14.92 -9.01
N SER A 121 -19.29 -13.92 -8.31
CA SER A 121 -20.03 -13.14 -7.31
C SER A 121 -20.63 -11.87 -7.92
N GLN A 122 -21.60 -11.29 -7.21
CA GLN A 122 -22.30 -10.05 -7.60
C GLN A 122 -22.75 -10.03 -9.08
N GLN A 123 -23.15 -11.20 -9.57
CA GLN A 123 -23.83 -11.30 -10.85
C GLN A 123 -25.28 -10.80 -10.67
N PRO A 124 -25.86 -10.11 -11.66
CA PRO A 124 -27.28 -9.81 -11.65
C PRO A 124 -28.08 -11.11 -11.73
N GLY A 125 -29.31 -11.10 -11.18
CA GLY A 125 -30.13 -12.30 -11.08
C GLY A 125 -30.37 -13.01 -12.42
N TRP A 126 -30.40 -12.27 -13.54
CA TRP A 126 -30.51 -12.87 -14.88
C TRP A 126 -29.28 -13.72 -15.24
N MET A 127 -28.06 -13.27 -14.93
CA MET A 127 -26.82 -13.99 -15.25
C MET A 127 -26.61 -15.19 -14.34
N GLN A 128 -26.99 -15.08 -13.06
CA GLN A 128 -26.95 -16.21 -12.10
C GLN A 128 -27.75 -17.43 -12.60
N ASN A 129 -28.85 -17.18 -13.34
CA ASN A 129 -29.73 -18.20 -13.87
C ASN A 129 -29.29 -18.78 -15.24
N LEU A 130 -28.24 -18.22 -15.85
CA LEU A 130 -27.70 -18.74 -17.11
C LEU A 130 -26.68 -19.86 -16.88
N SER A 131 -26.51 -20.69 -17.91
CA SER A 131 -25.47 -21.73 -17.96
C SER A 131 -25.07 -22.05 -19.41
N GLY A 132 -24.04 -22.87 -19.60
CA GLY A 132 -23.62 -23.37 -20.90
C GLY A 132 -23.30 -22.26 -21.91
N GLY A 133 -23.67 -22.47 -23.17
CA GLY A 133 -23.41 -21.52 -24.26
C GLY A 133 -24.08 -20.16 -24.07
N ALA A 134 -25.27 -20.11 -23.46
CA ALA A 134 -25.98 -18.85 -23.20
C ALA A 134 -25.22 -17.98 -22.19
N LEU A 135 -24.72 -18.56 -21.10
CA LEU A 135 -23.88 -17.83 -20.15
C LEU A 135 -22.55 -17.42 -20.78
N ARG A 136 -21.94 -18.29 -21.60
CA ARG A 136 -20.69 -17.97 -22.28
C ARG A 136 -20.84 -16.74 -23.19
N GLN A 137 -21.94 -16.68 -23.95
CA GLN A 137 -22.22 -15.52 -24.79
C GLN A 137 -22.52 -14.28 -23.96
N ALA A 138 -23.32 -14.38 -22.91
CA ALA A 138 -23.59 -13.25 -22.02
C ALA A 138 -22.33 -12.67 -21.37
N MET A 139 -21.37 -13.51 -20.96
CA MET A 139 -20.06 -13.05 -20.47
C MET A 139 -19.30 -12.25 -21.54
N ILE A 140 -19.29 -12.73 -22.79
CA ILE A 140 -18.64 -12.04 -23.92
C ILE A 140 -19.32 -10.69 -24.19
N ASP A 141 -20.65 -10.67 -24.24
CA ASP A 141 -21.44 -9.47 -24.50
C ASP A 141 -21.25 -8.43 -23.39
N HIS A 142 -21.22 -8.87 -22.14
CA HIS A 142 -20.95 -8.02 -20.98
C HIS A 142 -19.56 -7.36 -21.07
N ILE A 143 -18.50 -8.16 -21.32
CA ILE A 143 -17.13 -7.66 -21.48
C ILE A 143 -17.09 -6.60 -22.59
N ASN A 144 -17.67 -6.89 -23.75
CA ASN A 144 -17.69 -5.95 -24.87
C ASN A 144 -18.45 -4.67 -24.55
N GLY A 145 -19.64 -4.76 -23.92
CA GLY A 145 -20.47 -3.60 -23.62
C GLY A 145 -19.81 -2.65 -22.62
N VAL A 146 -19.28 -3.19 -21.51
CA VAL A 146 -18.60 -2.38 -20.49
C VAL A 146 -17.30 -1.78 -21.03
N MET A 147 -16.45 -2.58 -21.69
CA MET A 147 -15.18 -2.08 -22.22
C MET A 147 -15.37 -1.10 -23.38
N ALA A 148 -16.41 -1.24 -24.21
CA ALA A 148 -16.72 -0.26 -25.25
C ALA A 148 -17.06 1.12 -24.68
N HIS A 149 -17.83 1.18 -23.58
CA HIS A 149 -18.17 2.44 -22.92
C HIS A 149 -16.93 3.17 -22.36
N TYR A 150 -15.97 2.38 -21.86
CA TYR A 150 -14.73 2.85 -21.24
C TYR A 150 -13.48 2.75 -22.12
N GLN A 151 -13.63 2.54 -23.43
CA GLN A 151 -12.52 2.28 -24.34
C GLN A 151 -11.48 3.40 -24.31
N GLY A 152 -10.21 3.05 -24.06
CA GLY A 152 -9.08 3.99 -23.99
C GLY A 152 -9.06 4.87 -22.73
N LYS A 153 -9.95 4.64 -21.77
CA LYS A 153 -10.09 5.47 -20.55
C LYS A 153 -9.58 4.78 -19.28
N ILE A 154 -9.37 3.47 -19.33
CA ILE A 154 -9.04 2.62 -18.16
C ILE A 154 -7.64 2.06 -18.34
N VAL A 155 -6.78 2.23 -17.33
CA VAL A 155 -5.37 1.81 -17.43
C VAL A 155 -5.21 0.30 -17.19
N GLN A 156 -6.07 -0.28 -16.35
CA GLN A 156 -6.06 -1.69 -15.98
C GLN A 156 -7.49 -2.20 -15.81
N TRP A 157 -7.79 -3.37 -16.36
CA TRP A 157 -9.04 -4.08 -16.13
C TRP A 157 -8.79 -5.37 -15.36
N ASP A 158 -9.47 -5.55 -14.24
CA ASP A 158 -9.64 -6.87 -13.63
C ASP A 158 -10.65 -7.63 -14.51
N VAL A 159 -10.15 -8.33 -15.54
CA VAL A 159 -10.98 -9.01 -16.54
C VAL A 159 -11.69 -10.20 -15.91
N VAL A 160 -10.94 -10.98 -15.13
CA VAL A 160 -11.46 -12.12 -14.39
C VAL A 160 -11.08 -11.99 -12.93
N ASN A 161 -12.06 -12.16 -12.04
CA ASN A 161 -11.87 -12.13 -10.59
C ASN A 161 -12.14 -13.53 -9.98
N GLU A 162 -11.31 -13.95 -9.02
CA GLU A 162 -11.53 -15.07 -8.08
C GLU A 162 -11.98 -16.41 -8.68
N ALA A 163 -11.25 -16.86 -9.70
CA ALA A 163 -11.58 -18.06 -10.45
C ALA A 163 -11.08 -19.37 -9.83
N PHE A 164 -10.34 -19.33 -8.70
CA PHE A 164 -9.83 -20.52 -8.02
C PHE A 164 -10.49 -20.72 -6.65
N GLU A 165 -10.64 -21.99 -6.27
CA GLU A 165 -11.12 -22.37 -4.93
C GLU A 165 -10.11 -21.99 -3.85
N ASP A 166 -10.63 -21.74 -2.66
CA ASP A 166 -9.81 -21.64 -1.46
C ASP A 166 -9.35 -23.02 -0.98
N GLY A 167 -8.36 -23.01 -0.08
CA GLY A 167 -7.78 -24.22 0.49
C GLY A 167 -6.67 -24.83 -0.38
N ASN A 168 -6.50 -26.15 -0.28
CA ASN A 168 -5.28 -26.83 -0.70
C ASN A 168 -5.38 -27.58 -2.04
N SER A 169 -6.50 -27.45 -2.75
CA SER A 169 -6.73 -28.19 -4.00
C SER A 169 -6.06 -27.55 -5.22
N GLY A 170 -5.94 -26.22 -5.23
CA GLY A 170 -5.58 -25.47 -6.45
C GLY A 170 -6.63 -25.60 -7.57
N ALA A 171 -7.84 -26.06 -7.25
CA ALA A 171 -8.90 -26.26 -8.23
C ALA A 171 -9.50 -24.93 -8.70
N ARG A 172 -10.10 -24.95 -9.89
CA ARG A 172 -10.98 -23.85 -10.32
C ARG A 172 -12.24 -23.82 -9.46
N ARG A 173 -12.71 -22.61 -9.15
CA ARG A 173 -13.93 -22.39 -8.38
C ARG A 173 -15.14 -22.95 -9.10
N ASN A 174 -15.95 -23.75 -8.40
CA ASN A 174 -17.21 -24.26 -8.94
C ASN A 174 -18.23 -23.12 -9.06
N SER A 175 -18.32 -22.53 -10.25
CA SER A 175 -19.24 -21.45 -10.60
C SER A 175 -20.03 -21.78 -11.86
N ASN A 176 -21.09 -21.03 -12.14
CA ASN A 176 -21.79 -21.12 -13.42
C ASN A 176 -20.85 -20.84 -14.60
N LEU A 177 -19.96 -19.84 -14.47
CA LEU A 177 -18.91 -19.51 -15.46
C LEU A 177 -17.97 -20.69 -15.70
N GLN A 178 -17.43 -21.28 -14.63
CA GLN A 178 -16.52 -22.43 -14.73
C GLN A 178 -17.21 -23.65 -15.38
N ARG A 179 -18.50 -23.85 -15.13
CA ARG A 179 -19.30 -24.91 -15.76
C ARG A 179 -19.57 -24.68 -17.26
N THR A 180 -19.28 -23.50 -17.81
CA THR A 180 -19.32 -23.29 -19.27
C THR A 180 -18.15 -23.94 -20.00
N GLY A 181 -17.07 -24.28 -19.29
CA GLY A 181 -15.84 -24.87 -19.82
C GLY A 181 -14.59 -24.23 -19.22
N ASN A 182 -13.52 -25.01 -19.03
CA ASN A 182 -12.26 -24.56 -18.41
C ASN A 182 -11.60 -23.36 -19.11
N ASP A 183 -11.90 -23.17 -20.39
CA ASP A 183 -11.41 -22.14 -21.30
C ASP A 183 -12.06 -20.76 -21.07
N TRP A 184 -13.09 -20.65 -20.22
CA TRP A 184 -13.86 -19.40 -20.05
C TRP A 184 -12.99 -18.19 -19.70
N ILE A 185 -11.93 -18.39 -18.89
CA ILE A 185 -10.97 -17.34 -18.52
C ILE A 185 -10.20 -16.88 -19.76
N GLU A 186 -9.67 -17.80 -20.56
CA GLU A 186 -8.94 -17.47 -21.78
C GLU A 186 -9.83 -16.71 -22.77
N VAL A 187 -11.09 -17.16 -22.94
CA VAL A 187 -12.07 -16.46 -23.77
C VAL A 187 -12.30 -15.04 -23.26
N ALA A 188 -12.46 -14.83 -21.96
CA ALA A 188 -12.65 -13.51 -21.38
C ALA A 188 -11.47 -12.56 -21.70
N PHE A 189 -10.22 -13.02 -21.54
CA PHE A 189 -9.04 -12.22 -21.88
C PHE A 189 -8.93 -11.92 -23.38
N ARG A 190 -9.22 -12.90 -24.25
CA ARG A 190 -9.20 -12.67 -25.71
C ARG A 190 -10.27 -11.66 -26.14
N THR A 191 -11.48 -11.75 -25.57
CA THR A 191 -12.55 -10.77 -25.79
C THR A 191 -12.12 -9.39 -25.31
N ALA A 192 -11.60 -9.28 -24.08
CA ALA A 192 -11.18 -8.01 -23.51
C ALA A 192 -10.09 -7.32 -24.34
N ARG A 193 -9.09 -8.08 -24.82
CA ARG A 193 -8.04 -7.54 -25.69
C ARG A 193 -8.59 -6.97 -27.00
N ALA A 194 -9.61 -7.62 -27.58
CA ALA A 194 -10.24 -7.14 -28.79
C ALA A 194 -11.09 -5.88 -28.54
N ALA A 195 -11.76 -5.80 -27.39
CA ALA A 195 -12.60 -4.67 -27.01
C ALA A 195 -11.79 -3.40 -26.73
N ASP A 196 -10.69 -3.52 -25.98
CA ASP A 196 -9.77 -2.40 -25.72
C ASP A 196 -8.30 -2.87 -25.70
N PRO A 197 -7.57 -2.69 -26.82
CA PRO A 197 -6.16 -3.02 -26.89
C PRO A 197 -5.26 -2.14 -26.01
N ALA A 198 -5.73 -0.95 -25.59
CA ALA A 198 -4.91 0.01 -24.83
C ALA A 198 -4.85 -0.30 -23.33
N ALA A 199 -5.84 -0.99 -22.79
CA ALA A 199 -5.88 -1.37 -21.38
C ALA A 199 -4.94 -2.55 -21.07
N LYS A 200 -4.32 -2.51 -19.88
CA LYS A 200 -3.67 -3.70 -19.31
C LYS A 200 -4.73 -4.65 -18.76
N LEU A 201 -4.63 -5.94 -19.10
CA LEU A 201 -5.60 -6.95 -18.73
C LEU A 201 -5.08 -7.80 -17.57
N CYS A 202 -5.75 -7.70 -16.43
CA CYS A 202 -5.35 -8.34 -15.18
C CYS A 202 -6.25 -9.54 -14.83
N TYR A 203 -5.62 -10.59 -14.29
CA TYR A 203 -6.31 -11.58 -13.48
C TYR A 203 -6.23 -11.17 -12.01
N ASN A 204 -7.34 -11.09 -11.28
CA ASN A 204 -7.37 -10.65 -9.88
C ASN A 204 -7.90 -11.76 -8.96
N ASP A 205 -7.30 -11.96 -7.79
CA ASP A 205 -7.77 -12.95 -6.80
C ASP A 205 -7.20 -12.64 -5.41
N TYR A 206 -7.82 -13.22 -4.37
CA TYR A 206 -7.30 -13.24 -3.00
C TYR A 206 -6.71 -14.61 -2.64
N ASN A 207 -5.98 -14.68 -1.53
CA ASN A 207 -5.33 -15.88 -1.04
C ASN A 207 -4.38 -16.48 -2.09
N ILE A 208 -3.74 -15.61 -2.85
CA ILE A 208 -2.70 -15.93 -3.83
C ILE A 208 -1.38 -15.23 -3.50
N GLU A 209 -1.27 -14.64 -2.31
CA GLU A 209 -0.12 -13.87 -1.87
C GLU A 209 0.98 -14.79 -1.32
N ASN A 210 0.60 -15.83 -0.56
CA ASN A 210 1.56 -16.76 0.02
C ASN A 210 2.03 -17.77 -1.03
N TRP A 211 3.32 -17.75 -1.37
CA TRP A 211 3.90 -18.60 -2.42
C TRP A 211 3.64 -20.10 -2.20
N ASN A 212 3.54 -20.54 -0.96
CA ASN A 212 3.41 -21.95 -0.62
C ASN A 212 1.98 -22.48 -0.73
N TRP A 213 0.98 -21.62 -0.99
CA TRP A 213 -0.41 -22.06 -1.07
C TRP A 213 -0.74 -22.67 -2.43
N ALA A 214 -1.56 -23.71 -2.43
CA ALA A 214 -1.97 -24.41 -3.64
C ALA A 214 -2.71 -23.48 -4.63
N LYS A 215 -3.52 -22.55 -4.11
CA LYS A 215 -4.22 -21.53 -4.90
C LYS A 215 -3.22 -20.63 -5.66
N THR A 216 -2.20 -20.12 -4.98
CA THR A 216 -1.10 -19.34 -5.58
C THR A 216 -0.41 -20.09 -6.71
N GLN A 217 -0.05 -21.36 -6.46
CA GLN A 217 0.63 -22.20 -7.46
C GLN A 217 -0.25 -22.52 -8.67
N ALA A 218 -1.56 -22.67 -8.46
CA ALA A 218 -2.52 -22.90 -9.53
C ALA A 218 -2.70 -21.67 -10.43
N VAL A 219 -2.84 -20.48 -9.83
CA VAL A 219 -2.88 -19.21 -10.58
C VAL A 219 -1.57 -18.98 -11.33
N TYR A 220 -0.42 -19.20 -10.68
CA TYR A 220 0.90 -19.10 -11.33
C TYR A 220 1.00 -20.03 -12.55
N SER A 221 0.54 -21.27 -12.42
CA SER A 221 0.55 -22.25 -13.50
C SER A 221 -0.35 -21.83 -14.66
N MET A 222 -1.53 -21.25 -14.39
CA MET A 222 -2.43 -20.72 -15.42
C MET A 222 -1.80 -19.54 -16.16
N VAL A 223 -1.24 -18.56 -15.43
CA VAL A 223 -0.61 -17.39 -16.05
C VAL A 223 0.60 -17.81 -16.88
N ARG A 224 1.42 -18.74 -16.39
CA ARG A 224 2.53 -19.31 -17.16
C ARG A 224 2.06 -19.96 -18.47
N ASP A 225 1.02 -20.78 -18.41
CA ASP A 225 0.40 -21.41 -19.60
C ASP A 225 -0.13 -20.35 -20.59
N PHE A 226 -0.82 -19.33 -20.08
CA PHE A 226 -1.34 -18.23 -20.88
C PHE A 226 -0.23 -17.49 -21.62
N LYS A 227 0.89 -17.17 -20.94
CA LYS A 227 2.04 -16.54 -21.57
C LYS A 227 2.69 -17.45 -22.62
N GLN A 228 2.79 -18.76 -22.37
CA GLN A 228 3.33 -19.73 -23.32
C GLN A 228 2.48 -19.87 -24.59
N ARG A 229 1.14 -19.81 -24.47
CA ARG A 229 0.21 -19.97 -25.60
C ARG A 229 -0.25 -18.66 -26.24
N GLY A 230 0.24 -17.51 -25.78
CA GLY A 230 -0.14 -16.20 -26.31
C GLY A 230 -1.59 -15.79 -25.99
N VAL A 231 -2.08 -16.15 -24.81
CA VAL A 231 -3.32 -15.57 -24.24
C VAL A 231 -2.99 -14.16 -23.75
N PRO A 232 -3.79 -13.13 -24.08
CA PRO A 232 -3.45 -11.74 -23.82
C PRO A 232 -3.69 -11.35 -22.37
N ILE A 233 -2.75 -11.69 -21.50
CA ILE A 233 -2.70 -11.26 -20.09
C ILE A 233 -1.46 -10.40 -19.87
N ASP A 234 -1.66 -9.24 -19.22
CA ASP A 234 -0.60 -8.26 -18.97
C ASP A 234 -0.27 -8.15 -17.49
N CYS A 235 -1.21 -8.48 -16.60
CA CYS A 235 -1.03 -8.29 -15.16
C CYS A 235 -1.68 -9.37 -14.30
N VAL A 236 -1.21 -9.46 -13.05
CA VAL A 236 -1.88 -10.19 -11.97
C VAL A 236 -2.10 -9.25 -10.79
N GLY A 237 -3.36 -9.11 -10.39
CA GLY A 237 -3.79 -8.40 -9.20
C GLY A 237 -3.84 -9.34 -7.99
N PHE A 238 -3.21 -8.91 -6.90
CA PHE A 238 -3.21 -9.59 -5.62
C PHE A 238 -4.08 -8.78 -4.65
N GLN A 239 -5.26 -9.29 -4.32
CA GLN A 239 -6.21 -8.56 -3.47
C GLN A 239 -5.57 -8.16 -2.15
N SER A 240 -4.76 -9.04 -1.54
CA SER A 240 -3.98 -8.70 -0.34
C SER A 240 -4.86 -8.35 0.87
N HIS A 241 -5.98 -9.07 1.03
CA HIS A 241 -6.85 -9.01 2.19
C HIS A 241 -6.27 -9.78 3.39
N PHE A 242 -5.29 -9.19 4.07
CA PHE A 242 -4.56 -9.87 5.14
C PHE A 242 -5.31 -9.83 6.48
N ASN A 243 -5.44 -10.99 7.10
CA ASN A 243 -6.03 -11.15 8.43
C ASN A 243 -5.46 -12.38 9.13
N SER A 244 -5.87 -12.65 10.37
CA SER A 244 -5.37 -13.81 11.13
C SER A 244 -5.62 -15.18 10.46
N GLY A 245 -6.66 -15.33 9.65
CA GLY A 245 -6.94 -16.56 8.89
C GLY A 245 -6.17 -16.64 7.56
N SER A 246 -5.69 -15.51 7.05
CA SER A 246 -4.88 -15.43 5.84
C SER A 246 -3.81 -14.35 6.02
N PRO A 247 -2.79 -14.62 6.85
CA PRO A 247 -1.84 -13.60 7.27
C PRO A 247 -0.85 -13.26 6.17
N TYR A 248 -0.36 -12.02 6.21
CA TYR A 248 0.83 -11.63 5.45
C TYR A 248 2.00 -12.59 5.76
N ASN A 249 2.80 -12.88 4.73
CA ASN A 249 4.05 -13.62 4.87
C ASN A 249 5.14 -12.95 4.01
N ALA A 250 6.38 -12.94 4.50
CA ALA A 250 7.52 -12.36 3.77
C ALA A 250 7.75 -13.00 2.38
N ASN A 251 7.28 -14.23 2.15
CA ASN A 251 7.31 -14.85 0.83
C ASN A 251 6.36 -14.21 -0.20
N PHE A 252 5.54 -13.22 0.20
CA PHE A 252 4.75 -12.44 -0.75
C PHE A 252 5.62 -11.74 -1.79
N ARG A 253 6.79 -11.22 -1.39
CA ARG A 253 7.79 -10.70 -2.33
C ARG A 253 8.21 -11.75 -3.37
N THR A 254 8.46 -12.97 -2.95
CA THR A 254 8.79 -14.09 -3.85
C THR A 254 7.65 -14.36 -4.82
N THR A 255 6.40 -14.30 -4.37
CA THR A 255 5.23 -14.41 -5.24
C THR A 255 5.22 -13.32 -6.30
N LEU A 256 5.30 -12.05 -5.90
CA LEU A 256 5.33 -10.91 -6.83
C LEU A 256 6.46 -11.04 -7.86
N GLN A 257 7.67 -11.40 -7.41
CA GLN A 257 8.83 -11.62 -8.28
C GLN A 257 8.61 -12.78 -9.27
N SER A 258 7.99 -13.88 -8.80
CA SER A 258 7.75 -15.06 -9.62
C SER A 258 6.76 -14.77 -10.74
N PHE A 259 5.65 -14.07 -10.45
CA PHE A 259 4.72 -13.63 -11.48
C PHE A 259 5.35 -12.60 -12.42
N ALA A 260 6.10 -11.64 -11.89
CA ALA A 260 6.84 -10.69 -12.71
C ALA A 260 7.79 -11.36 -13.72
N ALA A 261 8.44 -12.46 -13.30
CA ALA A 261 9.34 -13.25 -14.16
C ALA A 261 8.64 -13.96 -15.32
N LEU A 262 7.30 -14.11 -15.29
CA LEU A 262 6.51 -14.60 -16.43
C LEU A 262 6.27 -13.53 -17.51
N GLY A 263 6.74 -12.28 -17.29
CA GLY A 263 6.54 -11.17 -18.21
C GLY A 263 5.12 -10.58 -18.12
N VAL A 264 4.55 -10.57 -16.92
CA VAL A 264 3.34 -9.81 -16.55
C VAL A 264 3.70 -8.80 -15.47
N ASP A 265 2.99 -7.69 -15.44
CA ASP A 265 3.03 -6.76 -14.32
C ASP A 265 2.29 -7.36 -13.12
N VAL A 266 2.59 -6.85 -11.93
CA VAL A 266 1.88 -7.23 -10.69
C VAL A 266 1.32 -5.98 -10.02
N ALA A 267 0.16 -6.10 -9.40
CA ALA A 267 -0.47 -5.00 -8.68
C ALA A 267 -1.03 -5.51 -7.35
N ILE A 268 -0.90 -4.71 -6.30
CA ILE A 268 -1.65 -4.93 -5.05
C ILE A 268 -2.95 -4.17 -5.18
N THR A 269 -4.09 -4.85 -5.16
CA THR A 269 -5.34 -4.32 -5.73
C THR A 269 -6.41 -3.96 -4.69
N GLU A 270 -6.44 -4.64 -3.55
CA GLU A 270 -7.53 -4.52 -2.56
C GLU A 270 -6.97 -4.55 -1.12
N LEU A 271 -5.81 -3.93 -0.90
CA LEU A 271 -5.07 -4.06 0.35
C LEU A 271 -5.89 -3.56 1.54
N ASP A 272 -6.10 -4.45 2.49
CA ASP A 272 -6.52 -4.16 3.84
C ASP A 272 -5.86 -5.17 4.80
N ILE A 273 -5.46 -4.71 5.98
CA ILE A 273 -4.74 -5.55 6.96
C ILE A 273 -5.49 -5.46 8.29
N GLN A 274 -6.04 -6.57 8.78
CA GLN A 274 -6.72 -6.63 10.08
C GLN A 274 -5.87 -5.97 11.18
N GLY A 275 -6.44 -4.98 11.87
CA GLY A 275 -5.78 -4.18 12.92
C GLY A 275 -4.82 -3.11 12.41
N ALA A 276 -4.57 -3.04 11.10
CA ALA A 276 -3.69 -2.09 10.44
C ALA A 276 -2.29 -1.99 11.08
N SER A 277 -1.63 -3.13 11.28
CA SER A 277 -0.23 -3.18 11.75
C SER A 277 0.67 -2.30 10.86
N PRO A 278 1.34 -1.26 11.42
CA PRO A 278 2.24 -0.40 10.69
C PRO A 278 3.41 -1.17 10.06
N THR A 279 3.98 -2.12 10.80
CA THR A 279 5.02 -3.05 10.32
C THR A 279 4.56 -3.84 9.09
N THR A 280 3.34 -4.41 9.14
CA THR A 280 2.81 -5.21 8.03
C THR A 280 2.54 -4.34 6.80
N TYR A 281 1.98 -3.15 6.99
CA TYR A 281 1.77 -2.18 5.91
C TYR A 281 3.08 -1.73 5.26
N ALA A 282 4.12 -1.46 6.06
CA ALA A 282 5.46 -1.15 5.55
C ALA A 282 6.07 -2.33 4.77
N ASN A 283 5.94 -3.55 5.28
CA ASN A 283 6.45 -4.76 4.62
C ASN A 283 5.81 -4.97 3.25
N VAL A 284 4.47 -4.89 3.16
CA VAL A 284 3.74 -4.99 1.88
C VAL A 284 4.14 -3.88 0.91
N THR A 285 4.32 -2.65 1.41
CA THR A 285 4.78 -1.52 0.60
C THR A 285 6.17 -1.77 0.02
N ASN A 286 7.11 -2.22 0.87
CA ASN A 286 8.47 -2.56 0.46
C ASN A 286 8.53 -3.78 -0.49
N ASP A 287 7.62 -4.73 -0.37
CA ASP A 287 7.52 -5.86 -1.30
C ASP A 287 7.19 -5.38 -2.72
N CYS A 288 6.28 -4.40 -2.86
CA CYS A 288 6.01 -3.78 -4.16
C CYS A 288 7.20 -2.95 -4.67
N LEU A 289 7.81 -2.13 -3.82
CA LEU A 289 8.97 -1.31 -4.19
C LEU A 289 10.15 -2.17 -4.67
N ALA A 290 10.33 -3.35 -4.09
CA ALA A 290 11.38 -4.31 -4.43
C ALA A 290 11.15 -5.06 -5.77
N VAL A 291 9.98 -4.92 -6.40
CA VAL A 291 9.65 -5.56 -7.67
C VAL A 291 9.39 -4.49 -8.73
N GLU A 292 10.28 -4.40 -9.72
CA GLU A 292 10.20 -3.39 -10.80
C GLU A 292 8.85 -3.40 -11.53
N ARG A 293 8.30 -4.61 -11.75
CA ARG A 293 6.99 -4.81 -12.39
C ARG A 293 5.79 -4.63 -11.45
N CYS A 294 6.00 -4.29 -10.17
CA CYS A 294 4.90 -3.92 -9.30
C CYS A 294 4.47 -2.48 -9.61
N VAL A 295 3.31 -2.33 -10.26
CA VAL A 295 2.87 -1.03 -10.81
C VAL A 295 2.26 -0.10 -9.75
N GLY A 296 1.84 -0.63 -8.60
CA GLY A 296 1.28 0.18 -7.52
C GLY A 296 0.48 -0.63 -6.51
N ILE A 297 -0.08 0.11 -5.56
CA ILE A 297 -0.83 -0.41 -4.41
C ILE A 297 -2.17 0.31 -4.34
N THR A 298 -3.26 -0.41 -4.22
CA THR A 298 -4.59 0.13 -3.91
C THR A 298 -5.05 -0.42 -2.56
N VAL A 299 -5.41 0.47 -1.64
CA VAL A 299 -6.08 0.10 -0.37
C VAL A 299 -7.59 0.03 -0.55
N TRP A 300 -8.27 -0.94 0.07
CA TRP A 300 -9.70 -1.20 -0.19
C TRP A 300 -10.65 -0.33 0.64
N GLY A 301 -10.51 0.98 0.47
CA GLY A 301 -11.34 2.02 1.08
C GLY A 301 -10.51 3.21 1.55
N VAL A 302 -11.20 4.25 2.04
CA VAL A 302 -10.55 5.49 2.52
C VAL A 302 -10.36 5.45 4.03
N ARG A 303 -11.45 5.45 4.81
CA ARG A 303 -11.43 5.34 6.27
C ARG A 303 -11.88 3.96 6.72
N ASP A 304 -11.52 3.54 7.92
CA ASP A 304 -12.00 2.28 8.52
C ASP A 304 -13.53 2.14 8.46
N THR A 305 -14.28 3.23 8.65
CA THR A 305 -15.76 3.27 8.55
C THR A 305 -16.32 3.13 7.14
N ASP A 306 -15.46 3.22 6.12
CA ASP A 306 -15.81 2.99 4.73
C ASP A 306 -15.40 1.58 4.26
N SER A 307 -14.68 0.81 5.09
CA SER A 307 -14.28 -0.56 4.74
C SER A 307 -15.46 -1.53 4.81
N TRP A 308 -15.51 -2.48 3.87
CA TRP A 308 -16.39 -3.64 3.93
C TRP A 308 -16.14 -4.57 5.14
N ARG A 309 -15.01 -4.39 5.84
CA ARG A 309 -14.57 -5.10 7.06
C ARG A 309 -14.26 -4.13 8.19
N SER A 310 -15.11 -3.11 8.35
CA SER A 310 -14.88 -2.00 9.29
C SER A 310 -14.56 -2.43 10.73
N GLU A 311 -15.11 -3.57 11.18
CA GLU A 311 -14.85 -4.16 12.51
C GLU A 311 -13.39 -4.57 12.72
N GLN A 312 -12.63 -4.75 11.64
CA GLN A 312 -11.21 -5.09 11.68
C GLN A 312 -10.31 -3.85 11.68
N THR A 313 -10.87 -2.64 11.55
CA THR A 313 -10.13 -1.38 11.42
C THR A 313 -8.91 -1.49 10.49
N PRO A 314 -9.07 -1.91 9.23
CA PRO A 314 -7.94 -2.44 8.48
C PRO A 314 -7.25 -1.43 7.54
N LEU A 315 -7.73 -0.17 7.50
CA LEU A 315 -7.28 0.86 6.56
C LEU A 315 -6.31 1.87 7.19
N LEU A 316 -5.94 2.90 6.44
CA LEU A 316 -4.91 3.88 6.82
C LEU A 316 -5.45 5.12 7.54
N PHE A 317 -6.77 5.32 7.55
CA PHE A 317 -7.44 6.43 8.22
C PHE A 317 -8.51 5.92 9.18
N ASP A 318 -8.63 6.56 10.34
CA ASP A 318 -9.69 6.28 11.30
C ASP A 318 -11.05 6.81 10.80
N GLY A 319 -12.14 6.52 11.52
CA GLY A 319 -13.49 6.97 11.15
C GLY A 319 -13.68 8.49 11.12
N ASN A 320 -12.85 9.25 11.84
CA ASN A 320 -12.88 10.72 11.84
C ASN A 320 -12.04 11.31 10.70
N GLY A 321 -11.27 10.49 9.99
CA GLY A 321 -10.38 10.91 8.90
C GLY A 321 -8.97 11.26 9.35
N ASN A 322 -8.59 10.96 10.60
CA ASN A 322 -7.21 11.11 11.05
C ASN A 322 -6.35 9.99 10.48
N LYS A 323 -5.09 10.31 10.19
CA LYS A 323 -4.08 9.34 9.76
C LYS A 323 -3.80 8.36 10.91
N LYS A 324 -3.80 7.06 10.61
CA LYS A 324 -3.40 6.01 11.55
C LYS A 324 -1.87 5.83 11.51
N PRO A 325 -1.26 5.20 12.52
CA PRO A 325 0.18 4.92 12.53
C PRO A 325 0.67 4.17 11.28
N ALA A 326 -0.16 3.29 10.73
CA ALA A 326 0.12 2.61 9.46
C ALA A 326 0.27 3.55 8.26
N TYR A 327 -0.43 4.69 8.24
CA TYR A 327 -0.28 5.68 7.17
C TYR A 327 1.16 6.16 7.09
N ASP A 328 1.78 6.52 8.22
CA ASP A 328 3.14 7.07 8.21
C ASP A 328 4.17 6.01 7.89
N SER A 329 3.97 4.76 8.35
CA SER A 329 4.82 3.63 7.94
C SER A 329 4.78 3.40 6.42
N VAL A 330 3.61 3.51 5.77
CA VAL A 330 3.50 3.45 4.31
C VAL A 330 4.21 4.66 3.67
N LEU A 331 3.91 5.88 4.12
CA LEU A 331 4.48 7.09 3.54
C LEU A 331 6.02 7.12 3.66
N ASN A 332 6.56 6.68 4.79
CA ASN A 332 8.00 6.57 5.03
C ASN A 332 8.64 5.55 4.09
N ALA A 333 8.03 4.36 3.93
CA ALA A 333 8.51 3.33 3.01
C ALA A 333 8.51 3.82 1.55
N LEU A 334 7.45 4.50 1.11
CA LEU A 334 7.36 5.07 -0.24
C LEU A 334 8.43 6.14 -0.52
N ASN A 335 8.78 6.94 0.49
CA ASN A 335 9.82 7.97 0.40
C ASN A 335 11.26 7.40 0.48
N GLY A 336 11.45 6.08 0.47
CA GLY A 336 12.76 5.46 0.58
C GLY A 336 13.41 5.61 1.95
N GLY A 337 12.63 6.00 2.97
CA GLY A 337 13.07 5.97 4.34
C GLY A 337 13.33 4.52 4.74
N THR A 338 14.55 4.24 5.22
CA THR A 338 14.72 3.12 6.15
C THR A 338 13.86 3.47 7.34
N ASP A 339 12.80 2.70 7.60
CA ASP A 339 11.91 2.92 8.73
C ASP A 339 12.76 3.22 9.98
N PRO A 340 12.70 4.43 10.55
CA PRO A 340 13.22 4.66 11.89
C PRO A 340 12.31 4.02 12.93
N GLY A 341 11.29 3.26 12.48
CA GLY A 341 10.90 1.96 13.02
C GLY A 341 11.73 1.63 14.24
N PRO A 342 11.21 1.96 15.43
CA PRO A 342 11.82 1.54 16.66
C PRO A 342 12.20 0.09 16.52
N GLY A 343 13.45 -0.28 16.78
CA GLY A 343 13.73 -1.67 17.05
C GLY A 343 12.67 -2.15 18.06
N PRO A 344 12.10 -3.36 17.90
CA PRO A 344 10.94 -3.82 18.67
C PRO A 344 11.19 -3.94 20.20
N GLY A 345 12.33 -3.45 20.69
CA GLY A 345 12.69 -3.39 22.09
C GLY A 345 12.31 -2.06 22.73
N ALA A 346 12.11 -2.09 24.04
CA ALA A 346 11.95 -0.89 24.86
C ALA A 346 13.19 0.01 24.73
N GLY A 347 12.97 1.32 24.71
CA GLY A 347 14.03 2.31 24.56
C GLY A 347 13.60 3.66 25.11
N THR A 348 14.56 4.57 25.28
CA THR A 348 14.28 5.91 25.79
C THR A 348 13.81 6.83 24.67
N ILE A 349 12.91 7.76 25.00
CA ILE A 349 12.46 8.83 24.08
C ILE A 349 13.01 10.15 24.62
N SER A 350 14.00 10.73 23.94
CA SER A 350 14.69 11.96 24.36
C SER A 350 14.23 13.17 23.55
N GLY A 351 13.93 14.28 24.23
CA GLY A 351 13.51 15.54 23.58
C GLY A 351 14.70 16.30 23.01
N ALA A 352 14.64 16.70 21.73
CA ALA A 352 15.76 17.34 21.03
C ALA A 352 16.18 18.68 21.66
N LYS A 353 15.23 19.45 22.20
CA LYS A 353 15.52 20.74 22.87
C LYS A 353 16.15 20.57 24.25
N SER A 354 15.78 19.55 25.00
CA SER A 354 16.15 19.39 26.40
C SER A 354 17.31 18.41 26.62
N GLY A 355 17.50 17.45 25.71
CA GLY A 355 18.36 16.28 25.93
C GLY A 355 17.85 15.34 27.02
N ARG A 356 16.62 15.55 27.51
CA ARG A 356 15.98 14.79 28.60
C ARG A 356 14.98 13.79 28.07
N CYS A 357 14.72 12.75 28.84
CA CYS A 357 13.87 11.64 28.49
C CYS A 357 12.43 11.85 28.95
N LEU A 358 11.50 11.29 28.18
CA LEU A 358 10.10 11.10 28.56
C LEU A 358 10.04 10.16 29.76
N ASP A 359 9.55 10.65 30.88
CA ASP A 359 9.69 10.03 32.20
C ASP A 359 8.35 9.95 32.92
N VAL A 360 8.06 8.79 33.49
CA VAL A 360 7.00 8.65 34.49
C VAL A 360 7.56 9.08 35.85
N PRO A 361 7.04 10.15 36.48
CA PRO A 361 7.56 10.68 37.73
C PRO A 361 7.66 9.61 38.82
N ASN A 362 8.83 9.53 39.46
CA ASN A 362 9.11 8.62 40.58
C ASN A 362 8.86 7.13 40.28
N ALA A 363 8.84 6.74 39.00
CA ALA A 363 8.43 5.41 38.55
C ALA A 363 7.04 4.98 39.06
N ASP A 364 6.14 5.94 39.24
CA ASP A 364 4.76 5.69 39.65
C ASP A 364 4.00 4.84 38.61
N THR A 365 3.04 4.06 39.06
CA THR A 365 2.18 3.23 38.21
C THR A 365 0.69 3.59 38.32
N ALA A 366 0.37 4.62 39.10
CA ALA A 366 -0.97 5.15 39.23
C ALA A 366 -1.50 5.68 37.88
N GLU A 367 -2.75 5.36 37.59
CA GLU A 367 -3.41 5.86 36.39
C GLU A 367 -3.60 7.37 36.48
N GLY A 368 -3.31 8.05 35.38
CA GLY A 368 -3.33 9.50 35.36
C GLY A 368 -2.09 10.13 36.00
N THR A 369 -0.97 9.43 36.15
CA THR A 369 0.28 10.14 36.45
C THR A 369 0.73 10.90 35.20
N GLN A 370 0.78 12.24 35.29
CA GLN A 370 1.24 13.09 34.20
C GLN A 370 2.72 12.86 33.94
N LEU A 371 3.10 12.75 32.67
CA LEU A 371 4.49 12.59 32.28
C LEU A 371 5.27 13.89 32.37
N GLN A 372 6.58 13.75 32.51
CA GLN A 372 7.52 14.85 32.59
C GLN A 372 8.75 14.61 31.72
N LEU A 373 9.56 15.66 31.54
CA LEU A 373 10.96 15.51 31.19
C LEU A 373 11.79 15.23 32.44
N TRP A 374 12.72 14.28 32.33
CA TRP A 374 13.73 14.02 33.34
C TRP A 374 15.07 13.62 32.71
N ASP A 375 16.17 13.82 33.42
CA ASP A 375 17.49 13.37 32.95
C ASP A 375 17.46 11.88 32.58
N CYS A 376 18.03 11.54 31.44
CA CYS A 376 18.02 10.16 30.94
C CYS A 376 18.88 9.27 31.84
N HIS A 377 18.28 8.22 32.43
CA HIS A 377 18.99 7.32 33.34
C HIS A 377 18.72 5.83 33.07
N GLY A 378 17.94 5.51 32.04
CA GLY A 378 17.67 4.13 31.61
C GLY A 378 16.75 3.34 32.54
N GLY A 379 16.11 3.98 33.52
CA GLY A 379 15.17 3.31 34.42
C GLY A 379 13.91 2.83 33.69
N THR A 380 13.21 1.85 34.27
CA THR A 380 12.00 1.24 33.67
C THR A 380 10.89 2.26 33.37
N ASN A 381 10.86 3.36 34.11
CA ASN A 381 9.94 4.49 33.94
C ASN A 381 10.28 5.42 32.75
N GLN A 382 11.38 5.15 32.05
CA GLN A 382 11.78 5.84 30.82
C GLN A 382 11.86 4.88 29.62
N GLN A 383 11.51 3.60 29.81
CA GLN A 383 11.54 2.57 28.77
C GLN A 383 10.18 2.47 28.10
N TRP A 384 10.08 3.00 26.88
CA TRP A 384 8.86 3.02 26.10
C TRP A 384 8.93 1.99 24.99
N THR A 385 7.92 1.14 24.84
CA THR A 385 7.83 0.09 23.82
C THR A 385 6.71 0.44 22.84
N PRO A 386 7.03 0.75 21.58
CA PRO A 386 6.07 0.94 20.53
C PRO A 386 5.47 -0.40 20.15
N THR A 387 4.18 -0.42 19.90
CA THR A 387 3.48 -1.63 19.47
C THR A 387 3.00 -1.50 18.04
N ASP A 388 2.68 -2.64 17.42
CA ASP A 388 1.99 -2.66 16.13
C ASP A 388 0.58 -2.05 16.18
N ALA A 389 0.03 -1.75 17.36
CA ALA A 389 -1.22 -0.99 17.48
C ALA A 389 -0.99 0.53 17.47
N GLY A 390 0.29 0.97 17.42
CA GLY A 390 0.70 2.36 17.51
C GLY A 390 0.70 2.93 18.93
N GLU A 391 0.64 2.08 19.95
CA GLU A 391 0.76 2.53 21.33
C GLU A 391 2.24 2.76 21.68
N LEU A 392 2.51 3.62 22.67
CA LEU A 392 3.80 3.71 23.35
C LEU A 392 3.63 3.20 24.77
N ARG A 393 4.07 1.97 25.04
CA ARG A 393 3.86 1.29 26.32
C ARG A 393 5.01 1.48 27.29
N VAL A 394 4.72 1.66 28.58
CA VAL A 394 5.69 1.63 29.67
C VAL A 394 5.25 0.58 30.68
N TYR A 395 6.20 -0.06 31.38
CA TYR A 395 5.94 -1.17 32.32
C TYR A 395 5.28 -2.43 31.73
N GLY A 396 5.04 -2.46 30.42
CA GLY A 396 4.42 -3.57 29.69
C GLY A 396 2.93 -3.37 29.42
N ASP A 397 2.16 -2.85 30.38
CA ASP A 397 0.70 -2.75 30.32
C ASP A 397 0.13 -1.32 30.51
N LYS A 398 0.99 -0.31 30.71
CA LYS A 398 0.60 1.11 30.72
C LYS A 398 0.91 1.75 29.37
N CYS A 399 0.03 2.64 28.93
CA CYS A 399 0.11 3.33 27.65
C CYS A 399 0.31 4.83 27.85
N LEU A 400 1.08 5.45 26.95
CA LEU A 400 1.10 6.89 26.74
C LEU A 400 -0.31 7.34 26.33
N ASP A 401 -0.95 8.14 27.17
CA ASP A 401 -2.36 8.47 27.07
C ASP A 401 -2.55 9.99 27.04
N ALA A 402 -3.33 10.50 26.07
CA ALA A 402 -3.77 11.88 26.05
C ALA A 402 -5.12 12.01 26.77
N ALA A 403 -5.17 12.84 27.82
CA ALA A 403 -6.38 13.05 28.63
C ALA A 403 -7.39 14.04 28.01
N GLY A 404 -7.20 14.39 26.73
CA GLY A 404 -8.04 15.33 25.98
C GLY A 404 -7.50 15.55 24.57
N THR A 405 -8.23 16.29 23.74
CA THR A 405 -7.89 16.52 22.32
C THR A 405 -7.45 17.95 22.00
N GLY A 406 -7.51 18.86 22.97
CA GLY A 406 -7.15 20.27 22.80
C GLY A 406 -5.71 20.60 23.20
N ASN A 407 -5.23 21.76 22.77
CA ASN A 407 -3.93 22.30 23.16
C ASN A 407 -3.81 22.39 24.69
N GLY A 408 -2.69 21.90 25.23
CA GLY A 408 -2.42 21.85 26.65
C GLY A 408 -3.06 20.66 27.37
N ALA A 409 -3.76 19.76 26.66
CA ALA A 409 -4.25 18.54 27.28
C ALA A 409 -3.07 17.71 27.79
N ARG A 410 -3.24 17.19 29.01
CA ARG A 410 -2.24 16.43 29.74
C ARG A 410 -1.93 15.12 29.02
N VAL A 411 -0.65 14.77 29.00
CA VAL A 411 -0.19 13.44 28.60
C VAL A 411 0.26 12.67 29.84
N GLN A 412 -0.24 11.46 29.98
CA GLN A 412 -0.18 10.66 31.21
C GLN A 412 0.09 9.19 30.90
N ILE A 413 0.24 8.37 31.95
CA ILE A 413 0.07 6.92 31.84
C ILE A 413 -1.36 6.51 32.20
N TYR A 414 -1.90 5.54 31.46
CA TYR A 414 -3.17 4.88 31.77
C TYR A 414 -3.08 3.40 31.38
N SER A 415 -3.97 2.54 31.89
CA SER A 415 -4.01 1.15 31.39
C SER A 415 -4.29 1.11 29.90
N CYS A 416 -3.58 0.23 29.18
CA CYS A 416 -3.78 0.08 27.74
C CYS A 416 -5.16 -0.53 27.43
N TRP A 417 -5.97 0.17 26.65
CA TRP A 417 -7.31 -0.31 26.23
C TRP A 417 -7.55 -0.19 24.72
N GLY A 418 -6.55 0.27 23.96
CA GLY A 418 -6.61 0.36 22.49
C GLY A 418 -7.33 1.59 21.94
N GLY A 419 -7.64 2.58 22.80
CA GLY A 419 -8.25 3.85 22.40
C GLY A 419 -7.33 4.70 21.52
N ASP A 420 -7.90 5.49 20.61
CA ASP A 420 -7.10 6.35 19.70
C ASP A 420 -6.35 7.48 20.42
N ASN A 421 -6.76 7.82 21.65
CA ASN A 421 -6.02 8.74 22.53
C ASN A 421 -4.76 8.09 23.14
N GLN A 422 -4.57 6.78 22.94
CA GLN A 422 -3.37 6.02 23.34
C GLN A 422 -2.51 5.62 22.14
N LYS A 423 -2.89 6.03 20.92
CA LYS A 423 -2.17 5.74 19.69
C LYS A 423 -1.43 6.98 19.21
N TRP A 424 -0.20 6.76 18.75
CA TRP A 424 0.73 7.82 18.37
C TRP A 424 1.41 7.48 17.04
N ARG A 425 1.59 8.50 16.22
CA ARG A 425 2.36 8.45 14.98
C ARG A 425 3.76 8.97 15.27
N LEU A 426 4.78 8.20 14.88
CA LEU A 426 6.19 8.59 14.99
C LEU A 426 6.65 9.10 13.63
N ASP A 427 6.63 10.41 13.45
CA ASP A 427 6.92 11.04 12.16
C ASP A 427 8.44 11.14 11.92
N SER A 428 8.86 11.10 10.65
CA SER A 428 10.28 11.06 10.25
C SER A 428 11.07 12.32 10.60
N ASP A 429 10.39 13.43 10.82
CA ASP A 429 10.98 14.69 11.27
C ASP A 429 11.16 14.75 12.81
N GLY A 430 10.81 13.66 13.51
CA GLY A 430 10.96 13.49 14.95
C GLY A 430 9.75 13.94 15.77
N SER A 431 8.63 14.37 15.17
CA SER A 431 7.40 14.59 15.95
C SER A 431 6.70 13.29 16.34
N ILE A 432 6.05 13.32 17.51
CA ILE A 432 5.17 12.26 17.97
C ILE A 432 3.75 12.84 18.01
N VAL A 433 2.82 12.35 17.18
CA VAL A 433 1.49 12.93 16.98
C VAL A 433 0.40 12.00 17.50
N GLY A 434 -0.48 12.49 18.37
CA GLY A 434 -1.62 11.70 18.87
C GLY A 434 -2.64 11.46 17.76
N VAL A 435 -3.05 10.20 17.56
CA VAL A 435 -3.95 9.80 16.46
C VAL A 435 -5.32 10.47 16.61
N GLN A 436 -5.90 10.43 17.81
CA GLN A 436 -7.22 11.03 18.06
C GLN A 436 -7.23 12.56 17.90
N SER A 437 -6.18 13.25 18.35
CA SER A 437 -6.15 14.71 18.45
C SER A 437 -5.54 15.40 17.22
N GLY A 438 -4.66 14.71 16.49
CA GLY A 438 -3.82 15.34 15.46
C GLY A 438 -2.79 16.33 16.02
N LEU A 439 -2.55 16.32 17.33
CA LEU A 439 -1.63 17.24 18.03
C LEU A 439 -0.31 16.55 18.39
N CYS A 440 0.76 17.33 18.48
CA CYS A 440 2.10 16.87 18.78
C CYS A 440 2.35 16.74 20.29
N LEU A 441 3.11 15.72 20.69
CA LEU A 441 3.72 15.61 22.00
C LEU A 441 4.66 16.79 22.23
N ASP A 442 4.35 17.59 23.23
CA ASP A 442 4.96 18.89 23.48
C ASP A 442 5.48 18.97 24.92
N ALA A 443 6.75 19.32 25.08
CA ALA A 443 7.30 19.64 26.39
C ALA A 443 7.04 21.12 26.73
N ALA A 444 6.30 21.38 27.81
CA ALA A 444 5.97 22.73 28.26
C ALA A 444 7.15 23.49 28.92
N GLY A 445 8.32 22.85 29.01
CA GLY A 445 9.57 23.39 29.56
C GLY A 445 10.76 22.51 29.18
N THR A 446 11.95 22.82 29.69
CA THR A 446 13.20 22.07 29.37
C THR A 446 13.90 21.44 30.57
N GLY A 447 13.51 21.81 31.80
CA GLY A 447 14.08 21.29 33.03
C GLY A 447 13.45 19.98 33.48
N ASN A 448 14.08 19.34 34.46
CA ASN A 448 13.51 18.20 35.19
C ASN A 448 12.17 18.60 35.81
N GLY A 449 11.14 17.77 35.60
CA GLY A 449 9.78 18.06 36.06
C GLY A 449 8.93 18.90 35.11
N ALA A 450 9.47 19.31 33.95
CA ALA A 450 8.67 19.99 32.94
C ALA A 450 7.57 19.04 32.43
N PRO A 451 6.29 19.43 32.50
CA PRO A 451 5.19 18.53 32.16
C PRO A 451 5.10 18.33 30.65
N ILE A 452 4.62 17.14 30.26
CA ILE A 452 4.28 16.82 28.89
C ILE A 452 2.79 17.05 28.64
N GLN A 453 2.50 17.65 27.49
CA GLN A 453 1.17 17.96 27.00
C GLN A 453 1.07 17.59 25.51
N ILE A 454 -0.13 17.73 24.94
CA ILE A 454 -0.29 17.82 23.48
C ILE A 454 -0.52 19.27 23.06
N TYR A 455 0.03 19.67 21.92
CA TYR A 455 -0.15 21.00 21.35
C TYR A 455 -0.10 20.96 19.82
N SER A 456 -0.63 22.00 19.15
CA SER A 456 -0.56 22.14 17.70
C SER A 456 0.87 21.93 17.22
N CYS A 457 1.05 21.10 16.20
CA CYS A 457 2.36 20.84 15.61
C CYS A 457 2.88 22.10 14.92
N TRP A 458 4.05 22.60 15.32
CA TRP A 458 4.63 23.82 14.74
C TRP A 458 6.12 23.68 14.36
N GLY A 459 6.66 22.46 14.44
CA GLY A 459 8.05 22.16 14.08
C GLY A 459 9.10 22.62 15.10
N GLY A 460 8.66 23.04 16.29
CA GLY A 460 9.54 23.47 17.38
C GLY A 460 10.37 22.34 17.97
N ALA A 461 11.60 22.64 18.40
CA ALA A 461 12.52 21.64 18.96
C ALA A 461 11.99 20.95 20.25
N ASN A 462 11.01 21.55 20.95
CA ASN A 462 10.34 20.94 22.11
C ASN A 462 9.24 19.92 21.73
N GLN A 463 8.99 19.74 20.43
CA GLN A 463 8.11 18.72 19.85
C GLN A 463 8.90 17.70 19.02
N ARG A 464 10.23 17.73 19.09
CA ARG A 464 11.13 16.82 18.39
C ARG A 464 11.72 15.82 19.36
N TRP A 465 11.70 14.55 19.00
CA TRP A 465 12.05 13.43 19.86
C TRP A 465 12.94 12.44 19.11
N THR A 466 13.93 11.90 19.81
CA THR A 466 14.82 10.86 19.31
C THR A 466 14.70 9.64 20.20
N ARG A 467 14.48 8.48 19.59
CA ARG A 467 14.47 7.18 20.27
C ARG A 467 15.85 6.53 20.19
N THR A 468 16.30 5.94 21.30
CA THR A 468 17.58 5.21 21.39
C THR A 468 17.46 3.92 22.16
#